data_AF-A0A3D5M8X7-F1
#
_entry.id   AF-A0A3D5M8X7-F1
#
_cell.length_a   1.000
_cell.length_b   1.000
_cell.length_c   1.000
_cell.angle_alpha   90.00
_cell.angle_beta   90.00
_cell.angle_gamma   90.00
#
_symmetry.space_group_name_H-M   'P 1'
#
loop_
_entity.id
_entity.type
_entity.pdbx_description
1 polymer ?
#
loop_
_entity_poly.entity_id
_entity_poly.type
_entity_poly.pdbx_seq_one_letter_code
_entity_poly.pdbx_strand_id
1 'polypeptide(L)'
;MTQIFPLVALVMIFLPVPAVFENLSAQDAPWEAMDYGPFLSAAIEVTPDNIACKGVAIPLTEDGSRAVLFDTAELRWAAGWEGEFVELRGIVYDGPHGTWPRISGDPIWTNPPGPGVVAQGQSFSDPRKVPYGPLPKGSGRWKGLQRDLSGILLHYSIGAADVFERPLLLKGQEIEVWKRSIHCKNLKGGLQFSVMEAEEGANLSAVRILPNEVVKSESLLELPDGSKFLLDLKTSKSSMSSAKLVLNSGRLIIEVTSTGDEEIYSHLHLAKFEGPDSIKRFRSVVNRRYFRDPSPLGEIWGQGSKAIYGEEIILAGELAVISDSEEDSEYIVIPAGAEVVTRDLDLLSGEKVSLYGKEGSNLSDEITDSSTEKSVLVIQGQSKSNMKLIAGWNCDESSGEFMENIVDSENDLKLEGVTWRRGIRGRALDFDGTSRAIWTRHDNFEFYTHGLTFAAWVCTTKDGSIFSQTRSDEPWMEGGKAF
;
A
#
# COMPACT_ATOMS: atom_id res chain seq x y z
N MET A 1 -7.18 78.76 16.97
CA MET A 1 -6.30 77.67 16.49
C MET A 1 -7.15 76.44 16.47
N THR A 2 -7.77 76.15 15.33
CA THR A 2 -8.80 75.11 15.19
C THR A 2 -8.37 74.29 14.00
N GLN A 3 -7.83 73.10 14.25
CA GLN A 3 -7.32 72.20 13.22
C GLN A 3 -8.50 71.57 12.46
N ILE A 4 -8.44 71.70 11.14
CA ILE A 4 -9.27 70.95 10.19
C ILE A 4 -8.54 69.62 9.95
N PHE A 5 -9.17 68.50 10.29
CA PHE A 5 -8.74 67.18 9.85
C PHE A 5 -9.47 66.81 8.56
N PRO A 6 -8.79 66.27 7.53
CA PRO A 6 -9.46 65.76 6.34
C PRO A 6 -10.14 64.43 6.67
N LEU A 7 -11.41 64.33 6.26
CA LEU A 7 -12.19 63.11 6.26
C LEU A 7 -11.64 62.20 5.13
N VAL A 8 -10.85 61.19 5.47
CA VAL A 8 -10.54 60.09 4.54
C VAL A 8 -11.63 59.04 4.74
N ALA A 9 -12.61 59.02 3.84
CA ALA A 9 -13.57 57.93 3.74
C ALA A 9 -12.85 56.69 3.17
N LEU A 10 -12.51 55.73 4.02
CA LEU A 10 -12.16 54.38 3.58
C LEU A 10 -13.47 53.65 3.27
N VAL A 11 -13.82 53.58 1.98
CA VAL A 11 -14.90 52.71 1.51
C VAL A 11 -14.34 51.28 1.47
N MET A 12 -14.60 50.49 2.50
CA MET A 12 -14.46 49.03 2.40
C MET A 12 -15.63 48.49 1.59
N ILE A 13 -15.36 48.14 0.33
CA ILE A 13 -16.27 47.33 -0.48
C ILE A 13 -16.10 45.89 0.02
N PHE A 14 -17.06 45.40 0.80
CA PHE A 14 -17.24 43.96 0.97
C PHE A 14 -17.74 43.41 -0.35
N LEU A 15 -16.82 42.90 -1.18
CA LEU A 15 -17.20 41.93 -2.20
C LEU A 15 -17.58 40.65 -1.45
N PRO A 16 -18.80 40.11 -1.61
CA PRO A 16 -19.10 38.79 -1.11
C PRO A 16 -18.18 37.83 -1.85
N VAL A 17 -17.17 37.30 -1.17
CA VAL A 17 -16.55 36.06 -1.60
C VAL A 17 -17.66 35.03 -1.46
N PRO A 18 -18.20 34.45 -2.55
CA PRO A 18 -19.07 33.32 -2.36
C PRO A 18 -18.21 32.26 -1.67
N ALA A 19 -18.55 31.95 -0.42
CA ALA A 19 -18.13 30.71 0.17
C ALA A 19 -18.64 29.63 -0.77
N VAL A 20 -17.71 29.03 -1.52
CA VAL A 20 -17.98 27.78 -2.20
C VAL A 20 -18.11 26.76 -1.07
N PHE A 21 -19.32 26.64 -0.54
CA PHE A 21 -19.72 25.45 0.18
C PHE A 21 -19.71 24.33 -0.86
N GLU A 22 -18.61 23.58 -0.92
CA GLU A 22 -18.67 22.25 -1.48
C GLU A 22 -19.65 21.47 -0.61
N ASN A 23 -20.84 21.21 -1.15
CA ASN A 23 -21.71 20.18 -0.62
C ASN A 23 -20.90 18.89 -0.57
N LEU A 24 -20.45 18.49 0.62
CA LEU A 24 -19.99 17.14 0.89
C LEU A 24 -21.20 16.22 0.81
N SER A 25 -21.65 15.93 -0.41
CA SER A 25 -22.40 14.71 -0.65
C SER A 25 -21.49 13.54 -0.29
N ALA A 26 -22.04 12.45 0.27
CA ALA A 26 -21.35 11.17 0.27
C ALA A 26 -20.76 10.97 -1.14
N GLN A 27 -19.42 10.86 -1.25
CA GLN A 27 -18.80 10.61 -2.55
C GLN A 27 -19.42 9.34 -3.12
N ASP A 28 -19.81 9.35 -4.39
CA ASP A 28 -20.28 8.14 -5.09
C ASP A 28 -19.17 7.05 -5.14
N ALA A 29 -17.91 7.44 -4.85
CA ALA A 29 -16.72 6.59 -4.83
C ALA A 29 -15.72 7.01 -3.73
N PRO A 30 -16.02 6.78 -2.42
CA PRO A 30 -15.15 7.22 -1.32
C PRO A 30 -13.74 6.59 -1.34
N TRP A 31 -13.61 5.45 -2.02
CA TRP A 31 -12.33 4.76 -2.21
C TRP A 31 -11.36 5.53 -3.11
N GLU A 32 -11.84 6.43 -3.98
CA GLU A 32 -10.97 7.26 -4.84
C GLU A 32 -10.25 8.35 -4.04
N ALA A 33 -10.81 8.75 -2.90
CA ALA A 33 -10.20 9.73 -2.00
C ALA A 33 -9.21 9.10 -1.00
N MET A 34 -9.07 7.77 -0.98
CA MET A 34 -8.21 7.08 -0.02
C MET A 34 -6.74 7.14 -0.44
N ASP A 35 -5.85 7.35 0.54
CA ASP A 35 -4.42 7.11 0.37
C ASP A 35 -4.12 5.62 0.59
N TYR A 36 -3.87 4.88 -0.50
CA TYR A 36 -3.47 3.47 -0.47
C TYR A 36 -2.00 3.27 -0.10
N GLY A 37 -1.28 4.36 0.15
CA GLY A 37 0.13 4.36 0.47
C GLY A 37 1.01 4.15 -0.77
N PRO A 38 2.25 3.66 -0.57
CA PRO A 38 3.28 3.64 -1.61
C PRO A 38 3.11 2.56 -2.68
N PHE A 39 2.12 1.69 -2.54
CA PHE A 39 1.77 0.65 -3.50
C PHE A 39 0.34 0.18 -3.19
N LEU A 40 -0.35 -0.34 -4.19
CA LEU A 40 -1.65 -0.98 -4.03
C LEU A 40 -1.49 -2.50 -4.21
N SER A 41 -1.96 -3.29 -3.25
CA SER A 41 -2.02 -4.74 -3.40
C SER A 41 -3.46 -5.20 -3.62
N ALA A 42 -3.69 -5.85 -4.76
CA ALA A 42 -4.97 -6.39 -5.16
C ALA A 42 -4.76 -7.47 -6.24
N ALA A 43 -5.84 -8.16 -6.64
CA ALA A 43 -5.86 -8.83 -7.93
C ALA A 43 -6.04 -7.76 -9.00
N ILE A 44 -5.06 -7.55 -9.88
CA ILE A 44 -5.06 -6.43 -10.84
C ILE A 44 -5.00 -6.95 -12.28
N GLU A 45 -5.97 -6.56 -13.08
CA GLU A 45 -6.09 -6.87 -14.49
C GLU A 45 -5.16 -5.97 -15.33
N VAL A 46 -4.29 -6.60 -16.13
CA VAL A 46 -3.54 -5.94 -17.20
C VAL A 46 -4.36 -5.98 -18.49
N THR A 47 -4.84 -7.18 -18.83
CA THR A 47 -5.82 -7.46 -19.89
C THR A 47 -6.78 -8.54 -19.37
N PRO A 48 -7.95 -8.77 -20.01
CA PRO A 48 -8.92 -9.76 -19.53
C PRO A 48 -8.36 -11.19 -19.35
N ASP A 49 -7.32 -11.56 -20.09
CA ASP A 49 -6.61 -12.84 -20.02
C ASP A 49 -5.30 -12.78 -19.20
N ASN A 50 -4.92 -11.61 -18.70
CA ASN A 50 -3.69 -11.38 -17.94
C ASN A 50 -3.99 -10.64 -16.63
N ILE A 51 -4.23 -11.42 -15.58
CA ILE A 51 -4.55 -10.90 -14.24
C ILE A 51 -3.40 -11.25 -13.29
N ALA A 52 -2.84 -10.25 -12.63
CA ALA A 52 -1.93 -10.45 -11.51
C ALA A 52 -2.74 -10.75 -10.25
N CYS A 53 -3.00 -12.03 -9.96
CA CYS A 53 -3.93 -12.44 -8.89
C CYS A 53 -3.44 -12.06 -7.48
N LYS A 54 -2.13 -11.90 -7.30
CA LYS A 54 -1.51 -11.38 -6.08
C LYS A 54 -0.60 -10.20 -6.43
N GLY A 55 -1.20 -9.20 -7.06
CA GLY A 55 -0.56 -8.01 -7.58
C GLY A 55 -0.10 -7.03 -6.50
N VAL A 56 1.00 -6.36 -6.80
CA VAL A 56 1.53 -5.19 -6.10
C VAL A 56 1.83 -4.13 -7.17
N ALA A 57 0.91 -3.18 -7.32
CA ALA A 57 1.08 -2.03 -8.20
C ALA A 57 1.92 -0.95 -7.49
N ILE A 58 3.01 -0.52 -8.12
CA ILE A 58 3.99 0.39 -7.53
C ILE A 58 4.07 1.64 -8.42
N PRO A 59 3.62 2.81 -7.94
CA PRO A 59 3.85 4.07 -8.63
C PRO A 59 5.35 4.41 -8.62
N LEU A 60 5.87 4.80 -9.78
CA LEU A 60 7.24 5.29 -9.97
C LEU A 60 7.32 6.80 -10.10
N THR A 61 6.17 7.47 -10.19
CA THR A 61 5.99 8.92 -10.10
C THR A 61 4.98 9.25 -9.01
N GLU A 62 5.08 10.46 -8.46
CA GLU A 62 4.23 10.92 -7.35
C GLU A 62 2.74 10.95 -7.71
N ASP A 63 2.44 11.28 -8.96
CA ASP A 63 1.08 11.29 -9.53
C ASP A 63 0.59 9.91 -9.99
N GLY A 64 1.40 8.85 -9.85
CA GLY A 64 1.05 7.51 -10.33
C GLY A 64 1.04 7.33 -11.85
N SER A 65 1.39 8.37 -12.63
CA SER A 65 1.35 8.37 -14.10
C SER A 65 2.30 7.38 -14.78
N ARG A 66 3.23 6.83 -14.00
CA ARG A 66 4.15 5.75 -14.37
C ARG A 66 4.14 4.73 -13.27
N ALA A 67 3.82 3.49 -13.60
CA ALA A 67 3.73 2.44 -12.60
C ALA A 67 4.13 1.07 -13.16
N VAL A 68 4.39 0.14 -12.24
CA VAL A 68 4.70 -1.26 -12.52
C VAL A 68 3.87 -2.18 -11.65
N LEU A 69 3.58 -3.37 -12.14
CA LEU A 69 2.78 -4.37 -11.45
C LEU A 69 3.59 -5.65 -11.25
N PHE A 70 3.79 -6.04 -9.99
CA PHE A 70 4.45 -7.30 -9.64
C PHE A 70 3.43 -8.32 -9.11
N ASP A 71 3.36 -9.49 -9.73
CA ASP A 71 2.62 -10.64 -9.22
C ASP A 71 3.50 -11.46 -8.27
N THR A 72 3.13 -11.48 -6.99
CA THR A 72 3.88 -12.20 -5.94
C THR A 72 3.67 -13.72 -5.96
N ALA A 73 2.59 -14.20 -6.56
CA ALA A 73 2.33 -15.63 -6.71
C ALA A 73 3.19 -16.25 -7.82
N GLU A 74 3.44 -15.48 -8.89
CA GLU A 74 4.22 -15.87 -10.07
C GLU A 74 5.66 -15.35 -10.07
N LEU A 75 5.99 -14.42 -9.16
CA LEU A 75 7.26 -13.69 -9.14
C LEU A 75 7.53 -12.97 -10.46
N ARG A 76 6.50 -12.31 -10.99
CA ARG A 76 6.45 -11.75 -12.35
C ARG A 76 6.17 -10.26 -12.33
N TRP A 77 6.96 -9.49 -13.08
CA TRP A 77 6.56 -8.14 -13.49
C TRP A 77 5.51 -8.26 -14.60
N ALA A 78 4.23 -8.15 -14.26
CA ALA A 78 3.13 -8.35 -15.19
C ALA A 78 3.04 -7.24 -16.24
N ALA A 79 3.28 -5.99 -15.85
CA ALA A 79 3.29 -4.84 -16.75
C ALA A 79 4.05 -3.65 -16.17
N GLY A 80 4.45 -2.73 -17.05
CA GLY A 80 4.75 -1.34 -16.75
C GLY A 80 4.02 -0.46 -17.74
N TRP A 81 3.36 0.59 -17.25
CA TRP A 81 2.44 1.39 -18.06
C TRP A 81 2.61 2.90 -17.87
N GLU A 82 2.08 3.65 -18.82
CA GLU A 82 1.91 5.10 -18.75
C GLU A 82 0.43 5.47 -18.70
N GLY A 83 0.09 6.54 -17.99
CA GLY A 83 -1.29 6.97 -17.77
C GLY A 83 -1.69 6.79 -16.31
N GLU A 84 -2.99 6.88 -16.02
CA GLU A 84 -3.50 6.80 -14.65
C GLU A 84 -3.12 5.47 -13.97
N PHE A 85 -3.09 5.49 -12.64
CA PHE A 85 -2.54 4.39 -11.85
C PHE A 85 -3.38 3.10 -11.95
N VAL A 86 -4.46 2.97 -11.18
CA VAL A 86 -5.32 1.79 -11.17
C VAL A 86 -6.77 2.27 -11.10
N GLU A 87 -7.60 1.74 -12.00
CA GLU A 87 -9.05 1.88 -11.96
C GLU A 87 -9.58 0.96 -10.86
N LEU A 88 -10.04 1.56 -9.74
CA LEU A 88 -10.53 0.85 -8.57
C LEU A 88 -11.97 0.39 -8.80
N ARG A 89 -12.11 -0.82 -9.32
CA ARG A 89 -13.38 -1.49 -9.60
C ARG A 89 -13.42 -2.90 -9.02
N GLY A 90 -14.59 -3.50 -8.96
CA GLY A 90 -14.86 -4.80 -8.36
C GLY A 90 -15.66 -4.71 -7.07
N ILE A 91 -15.97 -5.87 -6.52
CA ILE A 91 -16.86 -6.05 -5.36
C ILE A 91 -16.52 -5.17 -4.14
N VAL A 92 -15.24 -4.84 -3.94
CA VAL A 92 -14.77 -4.00 -2.81
C VAL A 92 -15.00 -2.50 -3.05
N TYR A 93 -15.15 -2.10 -4.32
CA TYR A 93 -15.23 -0.72 -4.75
C TYR A 93 -16.63 -0.43 -5.29
N ASP A 94 -16.88 -0.67 -6.58
CA ASP A 94 -18.13 -0.34 -7.28
C ASP A 94 -19.18 -1.46 -7.26
N GLY A 95 -18.84 -2.67 -6.78
CA GLY A 95 -19.79 -3.73 -6.42
C GLY A 95 -19.97 -4.95 -7.35
N PRO A 96 -19.64 -4.95 -8.67
CA PRO A 96 -19.77 -6.14 -9.50
C PRO A 96 -18.87 -7.31 -9.08
N HIS A 97 -19.39 -8.53 -9.27
CA HIS A 97 -18.61 -9.76 -9.16
C HIS A 97 -17.86 -10.08 -10.46
N GLY A 98 -16.72 -10.76 -10.36
CA GLY A 98 -15.96 -11.21 -11.53
C GLY A 98 -15.23 -10.09 -12.28
N THR A 99 -15.16 -8.90 -11.67
CA THR A 99 -14.31 -7.79 -12.11
C THR A 99 -13.21 -7.56 -11.10
N TRP A 100 -12.07 -7.09 -11.59
CA TRP A 100 -10.89 -6.78 -10.80
C TRP A 100 -10.53 -5.31 -11.00
N PRO A 101 -9.87 -4.67 -10.03
CA PRO A 101 -9.10 -3.47 -10.31
C PRO A 101 -8.24 -3.67 -11.55
N ARG A 102 -8.08 -2.64 -12.35
CA ARG A 102 -7.43 -2.72 -13.66
C ARG A 102 -6.40 -1.62 -13.78
N ILE A 103 -5.29 -1.86 -14.48
CA ILE A 103 -4.38 -0.77 -14.83
C ILE A 103 -5.14 0.32 -15.61
N SER A 104 -4.98 1.58 -15.21
CA SER A 104 -5.71 2.70 -15.84
C SER A 104 -4.83 3.48 -16.83
N GLY A 105 -4.07 2.76 -17.66
CA GLY A 105 -3.21 3.36 -18.66
C GLY A 105 -2.78 2.38 -19.74
N ASP A 106 -1.89 2.85 -20.60
CA ASP A 106 -1.37 2.11 -21.75
C ASP A 106 -0.08 1.36 -21.37
N PRO A 107 -0.07 0.01 -21.47
CA PRO A 107 1.15 -0.75 -21.24
C PRO A 107 2.28 -0.34 -22.19
N ILE A 108 3.44 -0.06 -21.61
CA ILE A 108 4.71 0.11 -22.35
C ILE A 108 5.31 -1.27 -22.67
N TRP A 109 5.14 -2.20 -21.74
CA TRP A 109 5.56 -3.58 -21.83
C TRP A 109 4.70 -4.44 -20.90
N THR A 110 4.52 -5.69 -21.28
CA THR A 110 3.80 -6.70 -20.51
C THR A 110 4.63 -7.98 -20.43
N ASN A 111 4.29 -8.88 -19.51
CA ASN A 111 4.66 -10.28 -19.59
C ASN A 111 3.38 -11.11 -19.56
N PRO A 112 3.31 -12.27 -20.24
CA PRO A 112 2.15 -13.14 -20.13
C PRO A 112 2.13 -13.86 -18.78
N PRO A 113 0.97 -14.39 -18.35
CA PRO A 113 0.83 -15.19 -17.12
C PRO A 113 1.84 -16.32 -16.98
N GLY A 114 2.13 -16.70 -15.74
CA GLY A 114 3.14 -17.70 -15.38
C GLY A 114 4.42 -17.10 -14.77
N PRO A 115 5.40 -17.95 -14.39
CA PRO A 115 6.64 -17.53 -13.75
C PRO A 115 7.30 -16.31 -14.39
N GLY A 116 7.75 -15.35 -13.58
CA GLY A 116 8.59 -14.24 -14.07
C GLY A 116 10.08 -14.52 -14.01
N VAL A 117 10.46 -15.56 -13.28
CA VAL A 117 11.84 -16.00 -13.08
C VAL A 117 11.88 -17.52 -12.99
N VAL A 118 12.89 -18.13 -13.61
CA VAL A 118 13.11 -19.58 -13.60
C VAL A 118 14.60 -19.89 -13.45
N ALA A 119 14.92 -21.10 -12.99
CA ALA A 119 16.29 -21.59 -13.11
C ALA A 119 16.67 -21.76 -14.59
N GLN A 120 17.93 -21.51 -14.94
CA GLN A 120 18.38 -21.51 -16.32
C GLN A 120 18.07 -22.85 -17.01
N GLY A 121 17.38 -22.77 -18.16
CA GLY A 121 16.97 -23.95 -18.94
C GLY A 121 15.66 -24.59 -18.46
N GLN A 122 14.99 -24.03 -17.46
CA GLN A 122 13.61 -24.41 -17.09
C GLN A 122 12.58 -23.59 -17.88
N SER A 123 11.34 -24.08 -17.91
CA SER A 123 10.24 -23.44 -18.65
C SER A 123 9.58 -22.32 -17.85
N PHE A 124 9.19 -21.24 -18.54
CA PHE A 124 8.29 -20.19 -18.04
C PHE A 124 6.80 -20.58 -18.07
N SER A 125 6.46 -21.79 -18.51
CA SER A 125 5.09 -22.30 -18.42
C SER A 125 4.64 -22.40 -16.95
N ASP A 126 3.41 -21.99 -16.65
CA ASP A 126 2.88 -22.07 -15.30
C ASP A 126 2.72 -23.54 -14.84
N PRO A 127 3.45 -23.98 -13.80
CA PRO A 127 3.36 -25.34 -13.30
C PRO A 127 2.15 -25.56 -12.37
N ARG A 128 1.39 -24.51 -12.02
CA ARG A 128 0.27 -24.59 -11.09
C ARG A 128 -0.95 -25.21 -11.79
N LYS A 129 -1.59 -26.16 -11.12
CA LYS A 129 -2.89 -26.71 -11.58
C LYS A 129 -4.03 -25.70 -11.44
N VAL A 130 -3.93 -24.84 -10.43
CA VAL A 130 -4.88 -23.77 -10.12
C VAL A 130 -4.08 -22.48 -9.95
N PRO A 131 -4.25 -21.47 -10.82
CA PRO A 131 -3.32 -20.35 -10.96
C PRO A 131 -3.51 -19.22 -9.92
N TYR A 132 -4.15 -19.48 -8.78
CA TYR A 132 -4.42 -18.47 -7.74
C TYR A 132 -3.43 -18.49 -6.58
N GLY A 133 -2.65 -19.57 -6.47
CA GLY A 133 -1.71 -19.81 -5.38
C GLY A 133 -0.25 -19.55 -5.78
N PRO A 134 0.67 -19.60 -4.81
CA PRO A 134 2.09 -19.37 -5.08
C PRO A 134 2.70 -20.52 -5.89
N LEU A 135 3.82 -20.27 -6.57
CA LEU A 135 4.55 -21.31 -7.32
C LEU A 135 4.85 -22.55 -6.46
N PRO A 136 4.96 -23.75 -7.08
CA PRO A 136 5.34 -24.98 -6.39
C PRO A 136 6.63 -24.83 -5.58
N LYS A 137 6.76 -25.62 -4.51
CA LYS A 137 7.95 -25.60 -3.66
C LYS A 137 9.20 -25.89 -4.50
N GLY A 138 10.20 -25.02 -4.42
CA GLY A 138 11.45 -25.11 -5.19
C GLY A 138 11.48 -24.22 -6.44
N SER A 139 10.34 -23.96 -7.09
CA SER A 139 10.25 -23.09 -8.28
C SER A 139 10.34 -21.61 -7.95
N GLY A 140 9.94 -21.22 -6.74
CA GLY A 140 10.12 -19.88 -6.22
C GLY A 140 9.21 -19.58 -5.05
N ARG A 141 9.59 -18.64 -4.17
CA ARG A 141 8.76 -18.24 -3.03
C ARG A 141 8.94 -16.77 -2.71
N TRP A 142 7.84 -16.03 -2.72
CA TRP A 142 7.75 -14.68 -2.19
C TRP A 142 8.19 -14.63 -0.72
N LYS A 143 9.00 -13.64 -0.35
CA LYS A 143 9.53 -13.46 1.02
C LYS A 143 9.06 -12.17 1.66
N GLY A 144 8.72 -11.16 0.85
CA GLY A 144 8.13 -9.93 1.33
C GLY A 144 8.57 -8.72 0.52
N LEU A 145 8.08 -7.56 0.95
CA LEU A 145 8.50 -6.26 0.45
C LEU A 145 8.94 -5.38 1.61
N GLN A 146 9.80 -4.40 1.31
CA GLN A 146 10.23 -3.35 2.22
C GLN A 146 10.17 -2.01 1.48
N ARG A 147 9.78 -0.95 2.18
CA ARG A 147 9.92 0.43 1.69
C ARG A 147 11.16 1.10 2.29
N ASP A 148 11.84 1.89 1.48
CA ASP A 148 12.80 2.90 1.93
C ASP A 148 12.67 4.20 1.11
N LEU A 149 13.59 5.15 1.32
CA LEU A 149 13.61 6.43 0.61
C LEU A 149 13.82 6.30 -0.91
N SER A 150 14.28 5.14 -1.38
CA SER A 150 14.48 4.85 -2.80
C SER A 150 13.31 4.04 -3.39
N GLY A 151 12.23 3.82 -2.64
CA GLY A 151 11.02 3.14 -3.12
C GLY A 151 10.84 1.73 -2.57
N ILE A 152 10.21 0.86 -3.35
CA ILE A 152 9.84 -0.50 -2.94
C ILE A 152 10.95 -1.50 -3.30
N LEU A 153 11.36 -2.28 -2.30
CA LEU A 153 12.26 -3.42 -2.42
C LEU A 153 11.47 -4.71 -2.30
N LEU A 154 11.62 -5.59 -3.28
CA LEU A 154 11.00 -6.91 -3.31
C LEU A 154 12.03 -7.97 -2.93
N HIS A 155 11.62 -8.98 -2.17
CA HIS A 155 12.45 -10.15 -1.83
C HIS A 155 11.68 -11.44 -2.11
N TYR A 156 12.34 -12.35 -2.81
CA TYR A 156 11.86 -13.72 -3.01
C TYR A 156 13.05 -14.69 -3.14
N SER A 157 12.79 -15.99 -3.13
CA SER A 157 13.83 -17.03 -3.26
C SER A 157 13.54 -17.99 -4.39
N ILE A 158 14.56 -18.41 -5.14
CA ILE A 158 14.51 -19.48 -6.16
C ILE A 158 15.50 -20.57 -5.77
N GLY A 159 15.01 -21.77 -5.43
CA GLY A 159 15.86 -22.78 -4.81
C GLY A 159 16.53 -22.26 -3.53
N ALA A 160 17.86 -22.20 -3.54
CA ALA A 160 18.67 -21.63 -2.46
C ALA A 160 19.06 -20.15 -2.68
N ALA A 161 18.81 -19.61 -3.88
CA ALA A 161 19.17 -18.24 -4.21
C ALA A 161 18.14 -17.27 -3.61
N ASP A 162 18.64 -16.24 -2.93
CA ASP A 162 17.83 -15.08 -2.55
C ASP A 162 17.94 -14.02 -3.64
N VAL A 163 16.80 -13.46 -4.02
CA VAL A 163 16.70 -12.43 -5.05
C VAL A 163 16.02 -11.20 -4.48
N PHE A 164 16.70 -10.07 -4.62
CA PHE A 164 16.21 -8.75 -4.26
C PHE A 164 16.02 -7.92 -5.52
N GLU A 165 14.85 -7.31 -5.67
CA GLU A 165 14.53 -6.51 -6.85
C GLU A 165 13.98 -5.13 -6.49
N ARG A 166 14.32 -4.12 -7.31
CA ARG A 166 13.77 -2.77 -7.20
C ARG A 166 13.52 -2.15 -8.57
N PRO A 167 12.27 -1.74 -8.88
CA PRO A 167 11.96 -0.92 -10.03
C PRO A 167 12.21 0.57 -9.71
N LEU A 168 12.64 1.34 -10.70
CA LEU A 168 12.79 2.79 -10.62
C LEU A 168 12.49 3.41 -11.99
N LEU A 169 12.13 4.70 -11.99
CA LEU A 169 12.11 5.53 -13.18
C LEU A 169 13.17 6.63 -13.05
N LEU A 170 14.09 6.69 -14.01
CA LEU A 170 15.11 7.73 -14.07
C LEU A 170 14.71 8.80 -15.09
N LYS A 171 14.65 10.06 -14.65
CA LYS A 171 14.29 11.19 -15.52
C LYS A 171 15.51 11.90 -16.11
N GLY A 172 15.52 12.03 -17.44
CA GLY A 172 16.40 12.89 -18.22
C GLY A 172 15.68 14.18 -18.65
N GLN A 173 16.37 15.08 -19.36
CA GLN A 173 15.75 16.34 -19.84
C GLN A 173 14.57 16.08 -20.78
N GLU A 174 14.61 15.01 -21.57
CA GLU A 174 13.57 14.64 -22.55
C GLU A 174 13.57 13.11 -22.81
N ILE A 175 13.81 12.33 -21.76
CA ILE A 175 13.72 10.87 -21.83
C ILE A 175 13.45 10.31 -20.43
N GLU A 176 12.63 9.27 -20.37
CA GLU A 176 12.43 8.48 -19.17
C GLU A 176 13.06 7.10 -19.37
N VAL A 177 13.76 6.62 -18.34
CA VAL A 177 14.46 5.35 -18.37
C VAL A 177 13.96 4.48 -17.23
N TRP A 178 13.26 3.41 -17.57
CA TRP A 178 12.85 2.37 -16.64
C TRP A 178 14.08 1.60 -16.20
N LYS A 179 14.24 1.40 -14.89
CA LYS A 179 15.37 0.68 -14.30
C LYS A 179 14.86 -0.48 -13.47
N ARG A 180 15.37 -1.68 -13.74
CA ARG A 180 15.19 -2.87 -12.90
C ARG A 180 16.53 -3.26 -12.31
N SER A 181 16.62 -3.20 -10.98
CA SER A 181 17.80 -3.63 -10.23
C SER A 181 17.55 -5.02 -9.66
N ILE A 182 18.49 -5.93 -9.84
CA ILE A 182 18.43 -7.31 -9.36
C ILE A 182 19.72 -7.58 -8.59
N HIS A 183 19.58 -8.08 -7.36
CA HIS A 183 20.68 -8.57 -6.55
C HIS A 183 20.40 -10.03 -6.18
N CYS A 184 21.28 -10.94 -6.62
CA CYS A 184 21.21 -12.36 -6.30
C CYS A 184 22.29 -12.73 -5.27
N LYS A 185 21.87 -13.40 -4.19
CA LYS A 185 22.75 -14.03 -3.19
C LYS A 185 22.60 -15.55 -3.25
N ASN A 186 23.64 -16.29 -2.89
CA ASN A 186 23.62 -17.75 -2.82
C ASN A 186 23.23 -18.45 -4.15
N LEU A 187 23.50 -17.80 -5.29
CA LEU A 187 23.15 -18.36 -6.60
C LEU A 187 24.14 -19.45 -7.01
N LYS A 188 23.62 -20.64 -7.29
CA LYS A 188 24.37 -21.75 -7.89
C LYS A 188 23.79 -22.10 -9.25
N GLY A 189 24.59 -22.00 -10.31
CA GLY A 189 24.11 -22.16 -11.68
C GLY A 189 23.60 -20.84 -12.25
N GLY A 190 22.38 -20.80 -12.78
CA GLY A 190 21.84 -19.58 -13.38
C GLY A 190 20.35 -19.39 -13.18
N LEU A 191 19.91 -18.15 -13.28
CA LEU A 191 18.51 -17.72 -13.30
C LEU A 191 18.21 -16.96 -14.61
N GLN A 192 16.99 -17.09 -15.08
CA GLN A 192 16.46 -16.37 -16.23
C GLN A 192 15.29 -15.51 -15.75
N PHE A 193 15.42 -14.19 -15.88
CA PHE A 193 14.40 -13.21 -15.50
C PHE A 193 13.70 -12.68 -16.74
N SER A 194 12.39 -12.85 -16.83
CA SER A 194 11.58 -12.25 -17.89
C SER A 194 11.53 -10.74 -17.72
N VAL A 195 11.91 -10.00 -18.75
CA VAL A 195 11.83 -8.53 -18.79
C VAL A 195 10.48 -8.11 -19.35
N MET A 196 10.17 -8.59 -20.55
CA MET A 196 8.91 -8.35 -21.25
C MET A 196 8.66 -9.47 -22.27
N GLU A 197 7.42 -9.57 -22.72
CA GLU A 197 7.04 -10.33 -23.89
C GLU A 197 7.76 -9.80 -25.13
N ALA A 198 8.20 -10.71 -25.98
CA ALA A 198 8.85 -10.40 -27.25
C ALA A 198 8.28 -11.35 -28.29
N GLU A 199 7.34 -10.84 -29.08
CA GLU A 199 6.63 -11.59 -30.11
C GLU A 199 7.58 -12.25 -31.13
N GLU A 200 7.07 -13.26 -31.84
CA GLU A 200 7.81 -13.89 -32.93
C GLU A 200 8.23 -12.86 -33.99
N GLY A 201 9.52 -12.81 -34.29
CA GLY A 201 10.11 -11.79 -35.17
C GLY A 201 10.82 -10.65 -34.45
N ALA A 202 10.74 -10.57 -33.11
CA ALA A 202 11.53 -9.63 -32.33
C ALA A 202 13.04 -9.83 -32.58
N ASN A 203 13.78 -8.72 -32.67
CA ASN A 203 15.22 -8.72 -32.90
C ASN A 203 15.97 -7.97 -31.80
N LEU A 204 17.02 -8.58 -31.27
CA LEU A 204 17.94 -7.95 -30.33
C LEU A 204 19.30 -7.78 -31.01
N SER A 205 19.72 -6.53 -31.17
CA SER A 205 20.97 -6.17 -31.83
C SER A 205 21.80 -5.23 -30.98
N ALA A 206 23.11 -5.12 -31.24
CA ALA A 206 23.95 -4.15 -30.55
C ALA A 206 23.71 -2.73 -31.12
N VAL A 207 23.69 -1.71 -30.25
CA VAL A 207 23.52 -0.31 -30.68
C VAL A 207 24.75 0.14 -31.48
N ARG A 208 24.50 0.67 -32.68
CA ARG A 208 25.51 1.24 -33.57
C ARG A 208 25.33 2.76 -33.71
N ILE A 209 26.40 3.52 -33.47
CA ILE A 209 26.38 4.99 -33.61
C ILE A 209 26.80 5.39 -35.03
N LEU A 210 27.81 4.70 -35.53
CA LEU A 210 28.35 4.79 -36.88
C LEU A 210 28.34 3.37 -37.48
N PRO A 211 28.41 3.19 -38.82
CA PRO A 211 28.33 1.87 -39.45
C PRO A 211 29.24 0.80 -38.82
N ASN A 212 30.38 1.22 -38.24
CA ASN A 212 31.40 0.36 -37.65
C ASN A 212 31.62 0.54 -36.14
N GLU A 213 30.88 1.41 -35.46
CA GLU A 213 31.05 1.65 -34.02
C GLU A 213 29.95 0.94 -33.22
N VAL A 214 30.33 -0.11 -32.47
CA VAL A 214 29.44 -0.93 -31.64
C VAL A 214 29.65 -0.60 -30.17
N VAL A 215 28.57 -0.28 -29.46
CA VAL A 215 28.61 -0.13 -28.00
C VAL A 215 28.27 -1.47 -27.35
N LYS A 216 29.24 -2.06 -26.63
CA LYS A 216 29.16 -3.45 -26.17
C LYS A 216 28.10 -3.74 -25.10
N SER A 217 27.69 -2.75 -24.29
CA SER A 217 26.68 -2.95 -23.22
C SER A 217 25.27 -2.55 -23.62
N GLU A 218 25.12 -1.82 -24.74
CA GLU A 218 23.85 -1.27 -25.18
C GLU A 218 23.26 -2.12 -26.31
N SER A 219 22.00 -2.53 -26.15
CA SER A 219 21.25 -3.29 -27.15
C SER A 219 20.03 -2.51 -27.62
N LEU A 220 19.64 -2.72 -28.87
CA LEU A 220 18.38 -2.26 -29.46
C LEU A 220 17.48 -3.48 -29.63
N LEU A 221 16.33 -3.46 -28.96
CA LEU A 221 15.23 -4.39 -29.21
C LEU A 221 14.29 -3.76 -30.23
N GLU A 222 13.98 -4.50 -31.30
CA GLU A 222 12.95 -4.16 -32.27
C GLU A 222 11.86 -5.22 -32.22
N LEU A 223 10.62 -4.79 -31.99
CA LEU A 223 9.44 -5.64 -31.97
C LEU A 223 8.75 -5.65 -33.35
N PRO A 224 7.95 -6.69 -33.68
CA PRO A 224 7.28 -6.80 -34.98
C PRO A 224 6.27 -5.69 -35.28
N ASP A 225 5.67 -5.10 -34.24
CA ASP A 225 4.75 -3.96 -34.33
C ASP A 225 5.45 -2.63 -34.71
N GLY A 226 6.79 -2.64 -34.79
CA GLY A 226 7.62 -1.47 -35.08
C GLY A 226 8.11 -0.72 -33.83
N SER A 227 7.67 -1.11 -32.64
CA SER A 227 8.16 -0.57 -31.37
C SER A 227 9.63 -0.91 -31.18
N LYS A 228 10.41 0.06 -30.69
CA LYS A 228 11.85 -0.09 -30.47
C LYS A 228 12.24 0.36 -29.07
N PHE A 229 13.18 -0.35 -28.46
CA PHE A 229 13.67 -0.07 -27.11
C PHE A 229 15.19 -0.06 -27.03
N LEU A 230 15.75 0.97 -26.41
CA LEU A 230 17.14 1.01 -25.98
C LEU A 230 17.28 0.27 -24.64
N LEU A 231 18.27 -0.61 -24.57
CA LEU A 231 18.55 -1.43 -23.41
C LEU A 231 20.03 -1.27 -23.01
N ASP A 232 20.32 -1.14 -21.71
CA ASP A 232 21.68 -1.21 -21.19
C ASP A 232 21.69 -2.08 -19.93
N LEU A 233 22.35 -3.24 -20.03
CA LEU A 233 22.52 -4.17 -18.92
C LEU A 233 23.90 -3.97 -18.30
N LYS A 234 23.93 -3.48 -17.07
CA LYS A 234 25.13 -3.37 -16.25
C LYS A 234 25.15 -4.50 -15.23
N THR A 235 26.32 -5.06 -14.97
CA THR A 235 26.50 -6.09 -13.95
C THR A 235 27.82 -5.92 -13.22
N SER A 236 27.87 -6.36 -11.95
CA SER A 236 29.09 -6.42 -11.17
C SER A 236 30.18 -7.20 -11.92
N LYS A 237 31.38 -6.62 -12.02
CA LYS A 237 32.50 -7.28 -12.70
C LYS A 237 33.00 -8.45 -11.86
N SER A 238 32.92 -9.65 -12.40
CA SER A 238 33.63 -10.82 -11.89
C SER A 238 34.05 -11.76 -13.01
N SER A 239 35.05 -12.61 -12.73
CA SER A 239 35.43 -13.73 -13.59
C SER A 239 34.53 -14.96 -13.42
N MET A 240 33.74 -15.04 -12.33
CA MET A 240 32.95 -16.22 -11.99
C MET A 240 31.45 -16.05 -12.24
N SER A 241 30.98 -14.83 -12.51
CA SER A 241 29.60 -14.51 -12.82
C SER A 241 29.46 -13.75 -14.13
N SER A 242 28.29 -13.86 -14.75
CA SER A 242 27.94 -13.06 -15.92
C SER A 242 26.45 -12.80 -16.01
N ALA A 243 26.08 -11.66 -16.60
CA ALA A 243 24.72 -11.33 -16.96
C ALA A 243 24.65 -10.93 -18.44
N LYS A 244 23.63 -11.39 -19.15
CA LYS A 244 23.40 -11.03 -20.57
C LYS A 244 21.91 -10.94 -20.89
N LEU A 245 21.58 -10.22 -21.95
CA LEU A 245 20.25 -10.18 -22.54
C LEU A 245 20.12 -11.20 -23.66
N VAL A 246 19.01 -11.94 -23.69
CA VAL A 246 18.69 -12.90 -24.75
C VAL A 246 17.22 -12.79 -25.13
N LEU A 247 16.91 -13.09 -26.40
CA LEU A 247 15.54 -13.38 -26.84
C LEU A 247 15.36 -14.88 -26.86
N ASN A 248 14.41 -15.39 -26.08
CA ASN A 248 14.08 -16.80 -26.05
C ASN A 248 12.64 -16.98 -25.50
N SER A 249 11.95 -18.02 -25.95
CA SER A 249 10.64 -18.41 -25.41
C SER A 249 9.59 -17.29 -25.45
N GLY A 250 9.61 -16.49 -26.53
CA GLY A 250 8.69 -15.35 -26.71
C GLY A 250 8.93 -14.20 -25.72
N ARG A 251 10.14 -14.09 -25.15
CA ARG A 251 10.47 -13.12 -24.10
C ARG A 251 11.85 -12.50 -24.33
N LEU A 252 12.00 -11.24 -23.93
CA LEU A 252 13.30 -10.68 -23.58
C LEU A 252 13.67 -11.12 -22.16
N ILE A 253 14.85 -11.72 -22.01
CA ILE A 253 15.29 -12.35 -20.75
C ILE A 253 16.65 -11.78 -20.34
N ILE A 254 16.82 -11.53 -19.04
CA ILE A 254 18.14 -11.38 -18.41
C ILE A 254 18.57 -12.78 -17.93
N GLU A 255 19.64 -13.33 -18.49
CA GLU A 255 20.28 -14.53 -17.94
C GLU A 255 21.39 -14.11 -16.98
N VAL A 256 21.30 -14.53 -15.73
CA VAL A 256 22.33 -14.34 -14.70
C VAL A 256 22.91 -15.71 -14.36
N THR A 257 24.23 -15.82 -14.37
CA THR A 257 24.96 -17.06 -14.09
C THR A 257 26.06 -16.84 -13.07
N SER A 258 26.26 -17.82 -12.20
CA SER A 258 27.36 -17.88 -11.23
C SER A 258 28.01 -19.26 -11.21
N THR A 259 29.33 -19.27 -11.16
CA THR A 259 30.15 -20.46 -10.89
C THR A 259 30.80 -20.44 -9.51
N GLY A 260 30.57 -19.37 -8.73
CA GLY A 260 31.09 -19.19 -7.36
C GLY A 260 30.01 -18.73 -6.39
N ASP A 261 30.42 -18.44 -5.15
CA ASP A 261 29.51 -18.01 -4.07
C ASP A 261 29.41 -16.47 -3.98
N GLU A 262 29.79 -15.76 -5.03
CA GLU A 262 29.73 -14.29 -5.07
C GLU A 262 28.31 -13.77 -5.26
N GLU A 263 28.06 -12.58 -4.69
CA GLU A 263 26.84 -11.84 -4.90
C GLU A 263 26.84 -11.17 -6.27
N ILE A 264 25.72 -11.24 -6.97
CA ILE A 264 25.59 -10.71 -8.33
C ILE A 264 24.63 -9.56 -8.35
N TYR A 265 25.12 -8.43 -8.85
CA TYR A 265 24.34 -7.21 -9.03
C TYR A 265 24.13 -6.98 -10.52
N SER A 266 22.88 -6.76 -10.91
CA SER A 266 22.50 -6.48 -12.30
C SER A 266 21.51 -5.33 -12.36
N HIS A 267 21.73 -4.40 -13.29
CA HIS A 267 20.86 -3.26 -13.53
C HIS A 267 20.51 -3.20 -15.01
N LEU A 268 19.24 -3.45 -15.32
CA LEU A 268 18.70 -3.22 -16.65
C LEU A 268 18.12 -1.81 -16.71
N HIS A 269 18.53 -1.05 -17.73
CA HIS A 269 17.91 0.20 -18.14
C HIS A 269 17.16 0.00 -19.45
N LEU A 270 15.95 0.55 -19.56
CA LEU A 270 15.06 0.41 -20.71
C LEU A 270 14.40 1.76 -21.02
N ALA A 271 14.40 2.16 -22.29
CA ALA A 271 13.67 3.33 -22.75
C ALA A 271 13.13 3.10 -24.17
N LYS A 272 11.98 3.70 -24.52
CA LYS A 272 11.50 3.76 -25.91
C LYS A 272 12.55 4.44 -26.80
N PHE A 273 12.76 3.92 -28.00
CA PHE A 273 13.65 4.49 -29.00
C PHE A 273 12.86 5.29 -30.03
N GLU A 274 13.07 6.60 -30.07
CA GLU A 274 12.35 7.54 -30.96
C GLU A 274 13.26 8.08 -32.07
N GLY A 275 14.53 7.66 -32.11
CA GLY A 275 15.50 8.06 -33.12
C GLY A 275 16.92 8.18 -32.58
N PRO A 276 17.89 8.56 -33.44
CA PRO A 276 19.30 8.66 -33.08
C PRO A 276 19.59 9.59 -31.89
N ASP A 277 18.82 10.67 -31.72
CA ASP A 277 19.00 11.61 -30.61
C ASP A 277 18.61 11.00 -29.24
N SER A 278 17.68 10.03 -29.23
CA SER A 278 17.30 9.28 -28.01
C SER A 278 18.49 8.53 -27.42
N ILE A 279 19.47 8.11 -28.22
CA ILE A 279 20.69 7.43 -27.75
C ILE A 279 21.51 8.35 -26.86
N LYS A 280 21.73 9.60 -27.28
CA LYS A 280 22.49 10.58 -26.50
C LYS A 280 21.78 10.90 -25.20
N ARG A 281 20.45 11.08 -25.25
CA ARG A 281 19.61 11.35 -24.08
C ARG A 281 19.63 10.17 -23.10
N PHE A 282 19.46 8.95 -23.59
CA PHE A 282 19.53 7.71 -22.82
C PHE A 282 20.88 7.61 -22.08
N ARG A 283 21.99 7.82 -22.81
CA ARG A 283 23.36 7.84 -22.23
C ARG A 283 23.55 8.92 -21.19
N SER A 284 22.93 10.09 -21.35
CA SER A 284 22.99 11.17 -20.36
C SER A 284 22.34 10.80 -19.01
N VAL A 285 21.44 9.80 -19.02
CA VAL A 285 20.80 9.26 -17.82
C VAL A 285 21.60 8.06 -17.30
N VAL A 286 21.86 7.05 -18.13
CA VAL A 286 22.45 5.78 -17.68
C VAL A 286 23.94 5.87 -17.28
N ASN A 287 24.65 6.93 -17.70
CA ASN A 287 26.05 7.16 -17.33
C ASN A 287 26.24 8.07 -16.12
N ARG A 288 25.16 8.57 -15.49
CA ARG A 288 25.27 9.36 -14.26
C ARG A 288 25.88 8.49 -13.15
N ARG A 289 26.90 9.04 -12.48
CA ARG A 289 27.74 8.32 -11.49
C ARG A 289 26.94 7.75 -10.31
N TYR A 290 25.85 8.40 -9.92
CA TYR A 290 24.97 7.99 -8.82
C TYR A 290 24.12 6.74 -9.10
N PHE A 291 24.03 6.29 -10.36
CA PHE A 291 23.24 5.11 -10.74
C PHE A 291 24.08 3.88 -11.11
N ARG A 292 25.42 3.95 -10.99
CA ARG A 292 26.33 2.82 -11.23
C ARG A 292 26.68 2.10 -9.93
N ASP A 293 26.34 0.80 -9.88
CA ASP A 293 26.94 -0.31 -9.12
C ASP A 293 27.40 -0.14 -7.66
N PRO A 294 27.14 -1.13 -6.80
CA PRO A 294 25.91 -1.91 -6.66
C PRO A 294 24.94 -1.22 -5.69
N SER A 295 23.64 -1.35 -5.93
CA SER A 295 22.66 -1.15 -4.85
C SER A 295 22.69 -2.41 -3.98
N PRO A 296 23.19 -2.33 -2.73
CA PRO A 296 23.33 -3.48 -1.86
C PRO A 296 21.95 -3.85 -1.29
N LEU A 297 21.05 -4.29 -2.18
CA LEU A 297 19.63 -4.44 -1.90
C LEU A 297 19.37 -5.47 -0.80
N GLY A 298 20.21 -6.50 -0.70
CA GLY A 298 20.10 -7.53 0.33
C GLY A 298 20.65 -7.08 1.68
N GLU A 299 21.59 -6.13 1.67
CA GLU A 299 22.24 -5.58 2.86
C GLU A 299 21.36 -4.53 3.55
N ILE A 300 20.54 -3.82 2.76
CA ILE A 300 19.54 -2.87 3.26
C ILE A 300 18.22 -3.55 3.64
N TRP A 301 18.03 -4.82 3.24
CA TRP A 301 16.89 -5.61 3.67
C TRP A 301 16.87 -5.77 5.19
N GLY A 302 15.72 -5.55 5.81
CA GLY A 302 15.53 -5.57 7.26
C GLY A 302 15.90 -4.26 7.98
N GLN A 303 16.51 -3.27 7.30
CA GLN A 303 16.78 -1.96 7.90
C GLN A 303 15.50 -1.11 8.05
N GLY A 304 14.51 -1.35 7.19
CA GLY A 304 13.26 -0.58 7.14
C GLY A 304 13.45 0.87 6.64
N SER A 305 12.34 1.58 6.43
CA SER A 305 12.37 3.04 6.29
C SER A 305 12.55 3.69 7.65
N LYS A 306 13.25 4.83 7.72
CA LYS A 306 13.07 5.75 8.84
C LYS A 306 11.58 6.04 8.98
N ALA A 307 11.07 6.07 10.22
CA ALA A 307 9.70 6.50 10.46
C ALA A 307 9.49 7.87 9.80
N ILE A 308 8.53 7.94 8.88
CA ILE A 308 8.19 9.18 8.17
C ILE A 308 7.58 10.17 9.17
N TYR A 309 6.88 9.65 10.17
CA TYR A 309 6.31 10.39 11.29
C TYR A 309 7.16 10.10 12.54
N GLY A 310 8.05 11.03 12.87
CA GLY A 310 8.77 11.03 14.15
C GLY A 310 8.02 11.78 15.26
N GLU A 311 7.04 12.58 14.87
CA GLU A 311 6.10 13.25 15.76
C GLU A 311 4.88 12.35 15.96
N GLU A 312 4.27 12.43 17.15
CA GLU A 312 3.00 11.77 17.42
C GLU A 312 1.96 12.29 16.41
N ILE A 313 1.28 11.38 15.70
CA ILE A 313 0.15 11.76 14.86
C ILE A 313 -0.97 12.18 15.81
N ILE A 314 -1.15 13.48 15.98
CA ILE A 314 -2.26 14.04 16.72
C ILE A 314 -3.43 14.14 15.74
N LEU A 315 -4.47 13.33 15.95
CA LEU A 315 -5.74 13.51 15.28
C LEU A 315 -6.34 14.82 15.80
N ALA A 316 -6.21 15.90 15.02
CA ALA A 316 -6.91 17.15 15.25
C ALA A 316 -8.05 17.22 14.25
N GLY A 317 -9.28 17.07 14.75
CA GLY A 317 -10.50 17.40 14.03
C GLY A 317 -11.19 18.57 14.73
N GLU A 318 -11.77 19.48 13.96
CA GLU A 318 -12.79 20.37 14.51
C GLU A 318 -14.10 19.57 14.57
N LEU A 319 -14.78 19.60 15.72
CA LEU A 319 -16.11 18.99 15.83
C LEU A 319 -17.06 19.77 14.92
N ALA A 320 -17.47 19.17 13.81
CA ALA A 320 -18.46 19.76 12.91
C ALA A 320 -19.86 19.63 13.54
N VAL A 321 -20.24 20.60 14.37
CA VAL A 321 -21.58 20.65 14.97
C VAL A 321 -22.52 21.35 13.99
N ILE A 322 -23.44 20.57 13.41
CA ILE A 322 -24.55 21.11 12.61
C ILE A 322 -25.73 21.30 13.56
N SER A 323 -25.93 22.52 14.07
CA SER A 323 -26.95 22.82 15.08
C SER A 323 -28.39 22.57 14.63
N ASP A 324 -28.60 22.46 13.32
CA ASP A 324 -29.93 22.41 12.69
C ASP A 324 -30.23 21.03 12.07
N SER A 325 -29.38 20.03 12.35
CA SER A 325 -29.63 18.65 11.92
C SER A 325 -30.68 18.00 12.82
N GLU A 326 -31.79 17.53 12.25
CA GLU A 326 -32.77 16.72 12.97
C GLU A 326 -32.31 15.26 13.16
N GLU A 327 -31.30 14.81 12.40
CA GLU A 327 -30.92 13.39 12.29
C GLU A 327 -30.35 12.81 13.59
N ASP A 328 -29.70 13.63 14.43
CA ASP A 328 -29.06 13.22 15.69
C ASP A 328 -29.59 13.98 16.92
N SER A 329 -30.89 14.31 16.92
CA SER A 329 -31.52 15.09 18.00
C SER A 329 -32.53 14.29 18.81
N GLU A 330 -32.48 14.43 20.14
CA GLU A 330 -33.54 13.98 21.04
C GLU A 330 -34.30 15.17 21.62
N TYR A 331 -35.63 15.14 21.50
CA TYR A 331 -36.49 16.20 22.04
C TYR A 331 -36.84 15.95 23.49
N ILE A 332 -36.50 16.92 24.35
CA ILE A 332 -37.00 16.96 25.72
C ILE A 332 -38.38 17.62 25.71
N VAL A 333 -39.44 16.82 25.90
CA VAL A 333 -40.82 17.32 26.00
C VAL A 333 -41.15 17.64 27.46
N ILE A 334 -41.56 18.89 27.71
CA ILE A 334 -42.06 19.33 29.02
C ILE A 334 -43.59 19.39 28.97
N PRO A 335 -44.32 18.58 29.77
CA PRO A 335 -45.78 18.62 29.79
C PRO A 335 -46.33 19.98 30.24
N ALA A 336 -47.42 20.43 29.61
CA ALA A 336 -48.08 21.68 29.99
C ALA A 336 -48.55 21.64 31.45
N GLY A 337 -48.12 22.63 32.25
CA GLY A 337 -48.46 22.75 33.68
C GLY A 337 -47.42 22.16 34.65
N ALA A 338 -46.32 21.58 34.16
CA ALA A 338 -45.19 21.21 35.01
C ALA A 338 -44.43 22.48 35.46
N GLU A 339 -44.24 22.68 36.77
CA GLU A 339 -43.50 23.83 37.29
C GLU A 339 -41.97 23.66 37.14
N VAL A 340 -41.46 22.44 37.28
CA VAL A 340 -40.03 22.09 37.10
C VAL A 340 -39.92 20.64 36.60
N VAL A 341 -39.05 20.39 35.63
CA VAL A 341 -38.66 19.03 35.19
C VAL A 341 -37.17 18.86 35.40
N THR A 342 -36.77 17.84 36.16
CA THR A 342 -35.36 17.47 36.36
C THR A 342 -35.00 16.33 35.41
N ARG A 343 -33.84 16.44 34.76
CA ARG A 343 -33.24 15.40 33.93
C ARG A 343 -31.80 15.21 34.38
N ASP A 344 -31.46 13.96 34.67
CA ASP A 344 -30.08 13.57 34.91
C ASP A 344 -29.44 13.19 33.57
N LEU A 345 -28.23 13.69 33.35
CA LEU A 345 -27.41 13.36 32.19
C LEU A 345 -26.30 12.42 32.64
N ASP A 346 -26.25 11.24 32.04
CA ASP A 346 -25.19 10.26 32.30
C ASP A 346 -23.91 10.70 31.55
N LEU A 347 -23.00 11.34 32.28
CA LEU A 347 -21.73 11.83 31.72
C LEU A 347 -20.64 10.75 31.77
N LEU A 348 -19.82 10.68 30.74
CA LEU A 348 -18.62 9.85 30.72
C LEU A 348 -17.51 10.48 31.58
N SER A 349 -16.61 9.63 32.11
CA SER A 349 -15.52 10.07 32.99
C SER A 349 -14.56 11.03 32.27
N GLY A 350 -14.56 12.30 32.68
CA GLY A 350 -13.68 13.34 32.15
C GLY A 350 -14.37 14.33 31.20
N GLU A 351 -15.69 14.19 31.00
CA GLU A 351 -16.49 15.19 30.30
C GLU A 351 -16.62 16.47 31.12
N LYS A 352 -16.49 17.60 30.43
CA LYS A 352 -16.72 18.93 31.01
C LYS A 352 -18.05 19.47 30.49
N VAL A 353 -18.96 19.74 31.41
CA VAL A 353 -20.20 20.46 31.12
C VAL A 353 -19.94 21.96 31.22
N SER A 354 -20.41 22.70 30.25
CA SER A 354 -20.28 24.16 30.21
C SER A 354 -21.53 24.76 29.58
N LEU A 355 -21.95 25.91 30.10
CA LEU A 355 -23.11 26.64 29.59
C LEU A 355 -22.61 27.81 28.75
N TYR A 356 -23.13 27.94 27.53
CA TYR A 356 -22.79 29.03 26.63
C TYR A 356 -24.03 29.83 26.25
N GLY A 357 -23.89 31.15 26.08
CA GLY A 357 -24.88 31.95 25.38
C GLY A 357 -24.91 31.59 23.89
N LYS A 358 -26.03 31.80 23.21
CA LYS A 358 -26.14 31.54 21.76
C LYS A 358 -25.15 32.36 20.92
N GLU A 359 -24.66 33.48 21.46
CA GLU A 359 -23.58 34.28 20.90
C GLU A 359 -22.17 33.73 21.17
N GLY A 360 -22.03 32.59 21.85
CA GLY A 360 -20.77 31.92 22.15
C GLY A 360 -20.07 32.38 23.43
N SER A 361 -20.72 33.24 24.24
CA SER A 361 -20.20 33.68 25.54
C SER A 361 -20.19 32.51 26.54
N ASN A 362 -19.12 32.32 27.31
CA ASN A 362 -19.08 31.29 28.34
C ASN A 362 -19.81 31.79 29.60
N LEU A 363 -20.89 31.12 29.99
CA LEU A 363 -21.75 31.48 31.13
C LEU A 363 -21.49 30.57 32.36
N SER A 364 -20.58 29.61 32.23
CA SER A 364 -20.36 28.51 33.20
C SER A 364 -19.80 28.96 34.55
N ASP A 365 -19.10 30.10 34.59
CA ASP A 365 -18.43 30.60 35.81
C ASP A 365 -19.33 31.55 36.64
N GLU A 366 -20.49 31.98 36.11
CA GLU A 366 -21.32 33.03 36.71
C GLU A 366 -22.79 32.66 36.95
N ILE A 367 -23.31 31.58 36.36
CA ILE A 367 -24.77 31.32 36.33
C ILE A 367 -25.12 29.86 36.61
N THR A 368 -26.05 29.62 37.55
CA THR A 368 -26.65 28.30 37.85
C THR A 368 -28.02 28.06 37.19
N ASP A 369 -28.59 29.06 36.50
CA ASP A 369 -29.90 28.99 35.80
C ASP A 369 -29.97 30.00 34.61
N SER A 370 -30.34 29.54 33.42
CA SER A 370 -30.46 30.37 32.21
C SER A 370 -31.62 29.92 31.32
N SER A 371 -32.13 30.84 30.50
CA SER A 371 -33.22 30.55 29.56
C SER A 371 -32.72 29.65 28.41
N THR A 372 -33.48 28.60 28.12
CA THR A 372 -33.28 27.71 26.96
C THR A 372 -33.40 28.44 25.61
N GLU A 373 -34.01 29.63 25.57
CA GLU A 373 -34.08 30.44 24.35
C GLU A 373 -32.75 31.12 24.02
N LYS A 374 -31.89 31.33 25.02
CA LYS A 374 -30.68 32.17 24.92
C LYS A 374 -29.38 31.43 25.20
N SER A 375 -29.45 30.19 25.66
CA SER A 375 -28.28 29.41 26.06
C SER A 375 -28.29 28.01 25.47
N VAL A 376 -27.10 27.42 25.43
CA VAL A 376 -26.85 26.05 24.99
C VAL A 376 -25.97 25.38 26.04
N LEU A 377 -26.37 24.18 26.47
CA LEU A 377 -25.55 23.33 27.30
C LEU A 377 -24.60 22.53 26.39
N VAL A 378 -23.30 22.64 26.62
CA VAL A 378 -22.28 21.94 25.85
C VAL A 378 -21.58 20.94 26.75
N ILE A 379 -21.58 19.67 26.35
CA ILE A 379 -20.85 18.59 27.01
C ILE A 379 -19.64 18.28 26.14
N GLN A 380 -18.45 18.59 26.63
CA GLN A 380 -17.20 18.37 25.91
C GLN A 380 -16.50 17.14 26.47
N GLY A 381 -16.34 16.10 25.64
CA GLY A 381 -15.41 15.02 25.93
C GLY A 381 -13.97 15.52 25.92
N GLN A 382 -13.21 15.25 26.98
CA GLN A 382 -11.74 15.35 26.88
C GLN A 382 -11.25 14.21 25.99
N SER A 383 -10.94 14.52 24.73
CA SER A 383 -10.07 13.64 23.95
C SER A 383 -8.69 13.68 24.62
N LYS A 384 -8.43 12.71 25.50
CA LYS A 384 -7.06 12.39 25.86
C LYS A 384 -6.43 11.77 24.61
N SER A 385 -5.72 12.59 23.83
CA SER A 385 -4.78 12.09 22.82
C SER A 385 -3.63 11.37 23.53
N ASN A 386 -3.91 10.14 23.89
CA ASN A 386 -2.95 9.12 24.22
C ASN A 386 -3.55 7.87 23.60
N MET A 387 -3.46 7.75 22.26
CA MET A 387 -3.71 6.48 21.59
C MET A 387 -2.60 5.51 22.05
N LYS A 388 -2.77 5.00 23.27
CA LYS A 388 -1.96 3.96 23.86
C LYS A 388 -2.48 2.63 23.35
N LEU A 389 -1.58 1.65 23.26
CA LEU A 389 -1.96 0.27 23.09
C LEU A 389 -3.01 -0.09 24.16
N ILE A 390 -4.21 -0.45 23.72
CA ILE A 390 -5.34 -0.75 24.62
C ILE A 390 -5.36 -2.22 25.06
N ALA A 391 -4.79 -3.10 24.23
CA ALA A 391 -4.58 -4.51 24.54
C ALA A 391 -3.52 -5.11 23.62
N GLY A 392 -2.86 -6.16 24.08
CA GLY A 392 -1.97 -6.97 23.25
C GLY A 392 -1.60 -8.28 23.93
N TRP A 393 -1.28 -9.29 23.13
CA TRP A 393 -0.97 -10.62 23.65
C TRP A 393 0.22 -11.22 22.90
N ASN A 394 1.25 -11.62 23.65
CA ASN A 394 2.48 -12.17 23.06
C ASN A 394 2.32 -13.59 22.51
N CYS A 395 1.30 -14.33 22.96
CA CYS A 395 1.05 -15.71 22.55
C CYS A 395 2.26 -16.64 22.76
N ASP A 396 2.93 -16.53 23.92
CA ASP A 396 4.08 -17.38 24.29
C ASP A 396 3.85 -18.29 25.52
N GLU A 397 2.67 -18.22 26.12
CA GLU A 397 2.28 -19.00 27.30
C GLU A 397 1.90 -20.42 26.86
N SER A 398 2.79 -21.41 26.99
CA SER A 398 2.59 -22.74 26.37
C SER A 398 1.37 -23.58 26.85
N SER A 399 0.49 -23.00 27.67
CA SER A 399 -0.78 -23.54 28.18
C SER A 399 -1.58 -22.43 28.86
N GLY A 400 -2.92 -22.51 28.89
CA GLY A 400 -3.78 -21.59 29.63
C GLY A 400 -5.19 -21.51 29.04
N GLU A 401 -6.18 -21.16 29.85
CA GLU A 401 -7.55 -20.85 29.38
C GLU A 401 -7.75 -19.36 29.10
N PHE A 402 -6.90 -18.51 29.68
CA PHE A 402 -6.87 -17.08 29.46
C PHE A 402 -5.42 -16.65 29.25
N MET A 403 -5.20 -15.61 28.44
CA MET A 403 -3.88 -15.03 28.21
C MET A 403 -3.77 -13.65 28.84
N GLU A 404 -2.58 -13.37 29.37
CA GLU A 404 -2.27 -12.10 30.00
C GLU A 404 -2.09 -11.00 28.94
N ASN A 405 -2.80 -9.89 29.13
CA ASN A 405 -2.69 -8.67 28.35
C ASN A 405 -1.37 -7.96 28.70
N ILE A 406 -0.55 -7.67 27.70
CA ILE A 406 0.76 -7.05 27.89
C ILE A 406 0.69 -5.58 28.35
N VAL A 407 -0.50 -4.96 28.27
CA VAL A 407 -0.70 -3.55 28.63
C VAL A 407 -0.89 -3.38 30.13
N ASP A 408 -1.73 -4.21 30.74
CA ASP A 408 -2.18 -4.05 32.11
C ASP A 408 -2.10 -5.34 32.95
N SER A 409 -1.54 -6.42 32.39
CA SER A 409 -1.39 -7.74 33.02
C SER A 409 -2.70 -8.42 33.41
N GLU A 410 -3.83 -8.03 32.82
CA GLU A 410 -5.12 -8.68 33.02
C GLU A 410 -5.27 -9.92 32.13
N ASN A 411 -5.87 -10.99 32.66
CA ASN A 411 -6.14 -12.22 31.90
C ASN A 411 -7.46 -12.11 31.13
N ASP A 412 -7.44 -11.39 30.00
CA ASP A 412 -8.65 -10.96 29.29
C ASP A 412 -8.84 -11.58 27.89
N LEU A 413 -7.89 -12.39 27.41
CA LEU A 413 -8.08 -13.14 26.16
C LEU A 413 -8.40 -14.59 26.47
N LYS A 414 -9.69 -14.94 26.43
CA LYS A 414 -10.18 -16.29 26.64
C LYS A 414 -9.84 -17.18 25.44
N LEU A 415 -9.26 -18.34 25.69
CA LEU A 415 -8.87 -19.32 24.69
C LEU A 415 -9.81 -20.53 24.73
N GLU A 416 -10.44 -20.84 23.59
CA GLU A 416 -11.36 -21.96 23.48
C GLU A 416 -10.94 -22.90 22.33
N GLY A 417 -10.53 -24.12 22.68
CA GLY A 417 -10.09 -25.14 21.71
C GLY A 417 -8.77 -24.83 21.01
N VAL A 418 -8.10 -23.72 21.37
CA VAL A 418 -6.86 -23.27 20.74
C VAL A 418 -5.69 -24.17 21.16
N THR A 419 -4.80 -24.47 20.21
CA THR A 419 -3.56 -25.19 20.51
C THR A 419 -2.35 -24.30 20.26
N TRP A 420 -1.16 -24.78 20.62
CA TRP A 420 0.06 -23.97 20.59
C TRP A 420 1.06 -24.55 19.60
N ARG A 421 1.64 -23.69 18.76
CA ARG A 421 2.71 -24.06 17.82
C ARG A 421 3.90 -23.13 17.94
N ARG A 422 4.99 -23.44 17.24
CA ARG A 422 6.13 -22.52 17.11
C ARG A 422 5.75 -21.36 16.20
N GLY A 423 5.91 -20.13 16.69
CA GLY A 423 5.63 -18.89 15.98
C GLY A 423 6.89 -18.15 15.53
N ILE A 424 6.71 -16.89 15.12
CA ILE A 424 7.80 -15.99 14.71
C ILE A 424 8.59 -15.48 15.92
N ARG A 425 7.91 -15.26 17.06
CA ARG A 425 8.51 -14.89 18.34
C ARG A 425 8.06 -15.86 19.43
N GLY A 426 8.82 -16.93 19.63
CA GLY A 426 8.46 -17.97 20.60
C GLY A 426 7.36 -18.89 20.06
N ARG A 427 6.25 -19.01 20.79
CA ARG A 427 5.05 -19.75 20.40
C ARG A 427 4.06 -18.85 19.65
N ALA A 428 2.99 -19.47 19.17
CA ALA A 428 1.84 -18.83 18.61
C ALA A 428 0.61 -19.71 18.86
N LEU A 429 -0.56 -19.08 18.85
CA LEU A 429 -1.84 -19.77 18.82
C LEU A 429 -2.05 -20.47 17.47
N ASP A 430 -2.57 -21.68 17.49
CA ASP A 430 -2.90 -22.50 16.33
C ASP A 430 -4.40 -22.80 16.35
N PHE A 431 -5.07 -22.37 15.29
CA PHE A 431 -6.52 -22.46 15.15
C PHE A 431 -6.88 -23.51 14.11
N ASP A 432 -7.79 -24.42 14.46
CA ASP A 432 -8.22 -25.52 13.60
C ASP A 432 -9.43 -25.18 12.70
N GLY A 433 -9.94 -23.95 12.83
CA GLY A 433 -11.15 -23.45 12.18
C GLY A 433 -12.42 -23.55 13.03
N THR A 434 -12.36 -24.19 14.19
CA THR A 434 -13.45 -24.27 15.19
C THR A 434 -13.07 -23.64 16.53
N SER A 435 -11.78 -23.59 16.83
CA SER A 435 -11.20 -22.89 17.98
C SER A 435 -11.30 -21.37 17.86
N ARG A 436 -11.35 -20.67 19.00
CA ARG A 436 -11.47 -19.20 19.06
C ARG A 436 -10.67 -18.58 20.21
N ALA A 437 -10.21 -17.36 20.00
CA ALA A 437 -9.68 -16.49 21.04
C ALA A 437 -10.60 -15.28 21.16
N ILE A 438 -11.07 -14.99 22.37
CA ILE A 438 -12.12 -13.99 22.62
C ILE A 438 -11.59 -12.97 23.61
N TRP A 439 -11.51 -11.72 23.20
CA TRP A 439 -11.19 -10.64 24.13
C TRP A 439 -12.43 -10.28 24.94
N THR A 440 -12.41 -10.56 26.24
CA THR A 440 -13.59 -10.44 27.10
C THR A 440 -13.93 -9.01 27.49
N ARG A 441 -13.00 -8.07 27.30
CA ARG A 441 -13.17 -6.64 27.62
C ARG A 441 -13.57 -5.78 26.41
N HIS A 442 -14.04 -6.42 25.34
CA HIS A 442 -14.48 -5.76 24.10
C HIS A 442 -15.61 -4.74 24.28
N ASP A 443 -16.45 -4.87 25.31
CA ASP A 443 -17.54 -3.91 25.63
C ASP A 443 -17.04 -2.49 25.94
N ASN A 444 -15.72 -2.30 26.11
CA ASN A 444 -15.12 -1.00 26.40
C ASN A 444 -14.89 -0.12 25.17
N PHE A 445 -15.23 -0.57 23.94
CA PHE A 445 -15.15 0.28 22.75
C PHE A 445 -16.12 -0.18 21.64
N GLU A 446 -16.63 0.79 20.87
CA GLU A 446 -17.56 0.56 19.77
C GLU A 446 -16.87 0.68 18.41
N PHE A 447 -16.97 -0.36 17.59
CA PHE A 447 -16.34 -0.43 16.25
C PHE A 447 -16.84 0.62 15.24
N TYR A 448 -18.04 1.17 15.43
CA TYR A 448 -18.62 2.14 14.49
C TYR A 448 -18.19 3.58 14.75
N THR A 449 -17.80 3.88 15.99
CA THR A 449 -17.55 5.24 16.46
C THR A 449 -16.07 5.48 16.80
N HIS A 450 -15.27 4.41 16.96
CA HIS A 450 -13.86 4.50 17.29
C HIS A 450 -12.96 4.18 16.09
N GLY A 451 -11.96 5.03 15.83
CA GLY A 451 -10.84 4.71 14.94
C GLY A 451 -9.96 3.65 15.60
N LEU A 452 -9.75 2.50 14.92
CA LEU A 452 -9.06 1.35 15.50
C LEU A 452 -7.92 0.90 14.58
N THR A 453 -6.85 0.37 15.17
CA THR A 453 -5.77 -0.32 14.46
C THR A 453 -5.52 -1.65 15.15
N PHE A 454 -5.54 -2.74 14.38
CA PHE A 454 -5.17 -4.08 14.82
C PHE A 454 -3.95 -4.56 14.03
N ALA A 455 -3.02 -5.23 14.69
CA ALA A 455 -1.85 -5.82 14.04
C ALA A 455 -1.57 -7.21 14.63
N ALA A 456 -1.33 -8.19 13.77
CA ALA A 456 -1.03 -9.56 14.18
C ALA A 456 -0.08 -10.25 13.18
N TRP A 457 0.72 -11.19 13.67
CA TRP A 457 1.46 -12.13 12.82
C TRP A 457 0.58 -13.34 12.53
N VAL A 458 0.18 -13.53 11.27
CA VAL A 458 -0.75 -14.60 10.86
C VAL A 458 -0.08 -15.52 9.83
N CYS A 459 -0.27 -16.83 9.98
CA CYS A 459 0.11 -17.83 8.99
C CYS A 459 -1.09 -18.74 8.71
N THR A 460 -1.63 -18.69 7.50
CA THR A 460 -2.78 -19.51 7.08
C THR A 460 -2.30 -20.79 6.38
N THR A 461 -2.93 -21.91 6.69
CA THR A 461 -2.69 -23.20 6.00
C THR A 461 -3.84 -23.61 5.06
N LYS A 462 -4.94 -22.85 5.10
CA LYS A 462 -6.14 -23.00 4.28
C LYS A 462 -6.72 -21.60 4.01
N ASP A 463 -7.52 -21.47 2.96
CA ASP A 463 -8.21 -20.22 2.65
C ASP A 463 -9.32 -19.93 3.67
N GLY A 464 -9.57 -18.64 3.96
CA GLY A 464 -10.58 -18.18 4.91
C GLY A 464 -10.38 -16.72 5.31
N SER A 465 -11.39 -16.12 5.94
CA SER A 465 -11.33 -14.75 6.49
C SER A 465 -10.34 -14.69 7.65
N ILE A 466 -9.49 -13.67 7.68
CA ILE A 466 -8.50 -13.47 8.75
C ILE A 466 -9.14 -12.67 9.90
N PHE A 467 -9.94 -11.66 9.56
CA PHE A 467 -10.77 -10.93 10.51
C PHE A 467 -12.22 -10.88 10.00
N SER A 468 -13.17 -11.17 10.88
CA SER A 468 -14.60 -11.02 10.60
C SER A 468 -15.36 -10.56 11.84
N GLN A 469 -16.35 -9.70 11.64
CA GLN A 469 -17.35 -9.40 12.66
C GLN A 469 -18.45 -10.47 12.58
N THR A 470 -18.67 -11.21 13.67
CA THR A 470 -19.76 -12.19 13.77
C THR A 470 -20.46 -12.06 15.12
N ARG A 471 -21.74 -12.43 15.16
CA ARG A 471 -22.47 -12.56 16.44
C ARG A 471 -21.90 -13.74 17.23
N SER A 472 -21.87 -13.63 18.55
CA SER A 472 -21.29 -14.63 19.46
C SER A 472 -21.92 -16.03 19.34
N ASP A 473 -23.16 -16.10 18.84
CA ASP A 473 -24.02 -17.28 18.96
C ASP A 473 -24.55 -17.80 17.61
N GLU A 474 -24.18 -17.19 16.48
CA GLU A 474 -24.64 -17.62 15.15
C GLU A 474 -23.51 -18.30 14.35
N PRO A 475 -23.81 -19.36 13.57
CA PRO A 475 -22.85 -19.90 12.61
C PRO A 475 -22.41 -18.79 11.64
N TRP A 476 -21.18 -18.90 11.14
CA TRP A 476 -20.61 -17.99 10.13
C TRP A 476 -21.66 -17.64 9.06
N MET A 477 -21.93 -16.34 8.88
CA MET A 477 -22.84 -15.85 7.84
C MET A 477 -22.05 -15.53 6.57
N GLU A 478 -22.48 -16.10 5.46
CA GLU A 478 -22.00 -15.73 4.12
C GLU A 478 -22.32 -14.25 3.85
N GLY A 479 -21.29 -13.44 3.57
CA GLY A 479 -21.44 -11.99 3.30
C GLY A 479 -21.21 -11.05 4.49
N GLY A 480 -20.75 -11.54 5.64
CA GLY A 480 -20.26 -10.66 6.72
C GLY A 480 -19.04 -9.83 6.27
N LYS A 481 -18.94 -8.56 6.70
CA LYS A 481 -17.76 -7.73 6.46
C LYS A 481 -16.52 -8.45 7.01
N ALA A 482 -15.62 -8.81 6.10
CA ALA A 482 -14.37 -9.49 6.38
C ALA A 482 -13.23 -8.72 5.71
N PHE A 483 -12.07 -8.70 6.37
CA PHE A 483 -10.84 -8.07 5.88
C PHE A 483 -9.72 -9.11 5.80
#